data_AF-A0A1H4JQW9-F1
#
_entry.id   AF-A0A1H4JQW9-F1
#
_cell.length_a   1.000
_cell.length_b   1.000
_cell.length_c   1.000
_cell.angle_alpha   90.00
_cell.angle_beta   90.00
_cell.angle_gamma   90.00
#
_symmetry.space_group_name_H-M   'P 1'
#
loop_
_entity.id
_entity.type
_entity.pdbx_description
1 polymer ?
#
loop_
_entity_poly.entity_id
_entity_poly.type
_entity_poly.pdbx_seq_one_letter_code
_entity_poly.pdbx_strand_id
1 'polypeptide(L)'
;MVGEHVDRRPTSVESWDVMTRELEVESPGAALRFGDDFLAVAVTPSTENPFVCSDTSFFDACVTFSHGGSDLVLAWQELEPEEDPGVVYVADVRDDEAVLAHYSGVGITGDPRDLDLGITVDQMADIVTDERLTLH
;
A
#
# COMPACT_ATOMS: atom_id res chain seq x y z
N MET A 1 0.21 -9.43 13.25
CA MET A 1 -0.15 -7.99 13.17
C MET A 1 0.68 -7.37 12.07
N VAL A 2 0.16 -6.42 11.29
CA VAL A 2 0.86 -5.77 10.16
C VAL A 2 2.28 -5.31 10.54
N GLY A 3 2.47 -4.75 11.73
CA GLY A 3 3.79 -4.31 12.21
C GLY A 3 4.82 -5.41 12.47
N GLU A 4 4.49 -6.70 12.32
CA GLU A 4 5.45 -7.82 12.38
C GLU A 4 6.29 -7.93 11.11
N HIS A 5 5.82 -7.38 10.00
CA HIS A 5 6.48 -7.42 8.69
C HIS A 5 7.39 -6.22 8.43
N VAL A 6 7.45 -5.28 9.37
CA VAL A 6 8.29 -4.08 9.26
C VAL A 6 9.38 -4.16 10.32
N ASP A 7 10.63 -3.89 9.94
CA ASP A 7 11.79 -3.90 10.84
C ASP A 7 11.81 -2.73 11.85
N ARG A 8 10.74 -1.91 11.86
CA ARG A 8 10.56 -0.74 12.70
C ARG A 8 9.34 -0.94 13.58
N ARG A 9 9.37 -0.35 14.77
CA ARG A 9 8.21 -0.31 15.66
C ARG A 9 7.39 0.95 15.41
N PRO A 10 6.08 0.83 15.17
CA PRO A 10 5.23 1.99 14.99
C PRO A 10 5.10 2.78 16.30
N THR A 11 5.02 4.11 16.19
CA THR A 11 4.71 5.01 17.30
C THR A 11 3.23 5.00 17.64
N SER A 12 2.37 4.75 16.66
CA SER A 12 0.93 4.52 16.84
C SER A 12 0.39 3.52 15.82
N VAL A 13 -0.67 2.83 16.22
CA VAL A 13 -1.47 1.96 15.34
C VAL A 13 -2.93 2.34 15.56
N GLU A 14 -3.62 2.68 14.48
CA GLU A 14 -5.00 3.19 14.50
C GLU A 14 -5.83 2.48 13.42
N SER A 15 -7.15 2.45 13.60
CA SER A 15 -8.05 2.00 12.53
C SER A 15 -7.95 2.95 11.34
N TRP A 16 -7.97 2.41 10.13
CA TRP A 16 -7.96 3.19 8.90
C TRP A 16 -9.20 2.85 8.07
N ASP A 17 -10.13 3.81 7.99
CA ASP A 17 -11.46 3.66 7.38
C ASP A 17 -11.59 4.36 6.02
N VAL A 18 -10.48 4.86 5.45
CA VAL A 18 -10.49 5.57 4.15
C VAL A 18 -11.09 4.69 3.06
N MET A 19 -10.62 3.45 2.89
CA MET A 19 -11.17 2.55 1.88
C MET A 19 -12.67 2.25 2.12
N THR A 20 -13.10 2.15 3.37
CA THR A 20 -14.52 1.96 3.68
C THR A 20 -15.37 3.15 3.20
N ARG A 21 -14.83 4.37 3.33
CA ARG A 21 -15.52 5.59 2.94
C ARG A 21 -15.51 5.83 1.43
N GLU A 22 -14.38 5.58 0.78
CA GLU A 22 -14.22 5.78 -0.67
C GLU A 22 -15.02 4.76 -1.49
N LEU A 23 -15.08 3.51 -1.02
CA LEU A 23 -15.77 2.42 -1.71
C LEU A 23 -17.22 2.21 -1.25
N GLU A 24 -17.65 2.92 -0.20
CA GLU A 24 -18.98 2.75 0.43
C GLU A 24 -19.30 1.29 0.82
N VAL A 25 -18.27 0.47 1.09
CA VAL A 25 -18.35 -0.95 1.51
C VAL A 25 -17.38 -1.23 2.65
N GLU A 26 -17.75 -2.12 3.57
CA GLU A 26 -16.88 -2.47 4.72
C GLU A 26 -15.52 -2.98 4.23
N SER A 27 -14.48 -2.20 4.52
CA SER A 27 -13.10 -2.44 4.09
C SER A 27 -12.18 -2.21 5.29
N PRO A 28 -11.95 -3.25 6.13
CA PRO A 28 -11.14 -3.13 7.33
C PRO A 28 -9.73 -2.68 7.00
N GLY A 29 -9.20 -1.74 7.79
CA GLY A 29 -7.84 -1.25 7.60
C GLY A 29 -7.18 -0.78 8.89
N ALA A 30 -5.85 -0.68 8.84
CA ALA A 30 -5.02 -0.19 9.92
C ALA A 30 -3.96 0.76 9.38
N ALA A 31 -3.69 1.83 10.12
CA ALA A 31 -2.63 2.79 9.86
C ALA A 31 -1.54 2.68 10.93
N LEU A 32 -0.30 2.71 10.49
CA LEU A 32 0.92 2.65 11.30
C LEU A 32 1.73 3.92 11.04
N ARG A 33 2.15 4.59 12.12
CA ARG A 33 3.03 5.77 12.05
C ARG A 33 4.44 5.42 12.51
N PHE A 34 5.47 5.92 11.84
CA PHE A 34 6.88 5.71 12.21
C PHE A 34 7.65 7.03 12.22
N GLY A 35 7.22 7.99 13.03
CA GLY A 35 7.68 9.38 12.91
C GLY A 35 6.90 10.09 11.81
N ASP A 36 7.61 10.61 10.81
CA ASP A 36 6.98 11.28 9.66
C ASP A 36 6.42 10.29 8.64
N ASP A 37 6.90 9.04 8.65
CA ASP A 37 6.43 7.97 7.76
C ASP A 37 5.05 7.44 8.18
N PHE A 38 4.27 7.07 7.18
CA PHE A 38 2.94 6.52 7.28
C PHE A 38 2.83 5.27 6.40
N LEU A 39 2.30 4.19 6.99
CA LEU A 39 1.94 2.98 6.28
C LEU A 39 0.51 2.62 6.65
N ALA A 40 -0.36 2.51 5.67
CA ALA A 40 -1.71 2.03 5.84
C ALA A 40 -1.93 0.73 5.08
N VAL A 41 -2.74 -0.14 5.65
CA VAL A 41 -3.12 -1.42 5.05
C VAL A 41 -4.63 -1.55 5.10
N ALA A 42 -5.24 -2.00 4.01
CA ALA A 42 -6.67 -2.31 3.97
C ALA A 42 -6.93 -3.59 3.19
N VAL A 43 -8.04 -4.24 3.51
CA VAL A 43 -8.62 -5.30 2.71
C VAL A 43 -9.91 -4.77 2.09
N THR A 44 -10.07 -4.93 0.79
CA THR A 44 -11.23 -4.45 0.02
C THR A 44 -11.80 -5.57 -0.85
N PRO A 45 -13.07 -5.52 -1.27
CA PRO A 45 -13.56 -6.38 -2.35
C PRO A 45 -12.76 -6.14 -3.64
N SER A 46 -12.47 -7.20 -4.41
CA SER A 46 -11.65 -7.09 -5.64
C SER A 46 -12.35 -6.30 -6.75
N THR A 47 -13.68 -6.37 -6.82
CA THR A 47 -14.50 -5.64 -7.81
C THR A 47 -14.43 -4.14 -7.67
N GLU A 48 -14.09 -3.65 -6.48
CA GLU A 48 -14.02 -2.24 -6.11
C GLU A 48 -12.56 -1.77 -6.00
N ASN A 49 -11.58 -2.58 -6.41
CA ASN A 49 -10.16 -2.23 -6.29
C ASN A 49 -9.80 -1.05 -7.21
N PRO A 50 -9.38 0.11 -6.68
CA PRO A 50 -9.06 1.27 -7.50
C PRO A 50 -7.67 1.21 -8.14
N PHE A 51 -6.82 0.23 -7.79
CA PHE A 51 -5.42 0.14 -8.21
C PHE A 51 -5.21 -0.66 -9.50
N VAL A 52 -6.09 -0.47 -10.49
CA VAL A 52 -5.92 -1.09 -11.81
C VAL A 52 -4.94 -0.25 -12.63
N CYS A 53 -3.75 -0.79 -12.92
CA CYS A 53 -2.71 -0.13 -13.74
C CYS A 53 -3.15 0.33 -15.14
N SER A 54 -4.39 0.06 -15.55
CA SER A 54 -4.96 0.54 -16.80
C SER A 54 -5.25 2.04 -16.81
N ASP A 55 -5.36 2.69 -15.64
CA ASP A 55 -5.61 4.13 -15.55
C ASP A 55 -4.32 4.90 -15.22
N THR A 56 -3.70 5.46 -16.26
CA THR A 56 -2.44 6.21 -16.14
C THR A 56 -2.64 7.66 -15.69
N SER A 57 -3.87 8.09 -15.37
CA SER A 57 -4.12 9.44 -14.87
C SER A 57 -3.88 9.58 -13.37
N PHE A 58 -3.80 8.45 -12.65
CA PHE A 58 -3.63 8.41 -11.21
C PHE A 58 -2.21 8.08 -10.76
N PHE A 59 -1.37 7.49 -11.60
CA PHE A 59 -0.01 7.11 -11.21
C PHE A 59 1.00 7.55 -12.26
N ASP A 60 2.16 8.03 -11.83
CA ASP A 60 3.30 8.27 -12.72
C ASP A 60 3.81 6.95 -13.31
N ALA A 61 3.76 5.88 -12.51
CA ALA A 61 4.00 4.53 -12.98
C ALA A 61 3.21 3.48 -12.20
N CYS A 62 2.87 2.39 -12.91
CA CYS A 62 2.20 1.23 -12.36
C CYS A 62 2.73 -0.01 -13.07
N VAL A 63 3.25 -0.97 -12.30
CA VAL A 63 3.92 -2.17 -12.81
C VAL A 63 3.48 -3.40 -12.03
N THR A 64 3.52 -4.55 -12.70
CA THR A 64 3.40 -5.85 -12.03
C THR A 64 4.79 -6.39 -11.71
N PHE A 65 4.96 -6.96 -10.52
CA PHE A 65 6.19 -7.63 -10.11
C PHE A 65 5.86 -8.90 -9.32
N SER A 66 6.74 -9.90 -9.37
CA SER A 66 6.52 -11.14 -8.62
C SER A 66 7.25 -11.09 -7.28
N HIS A 67 6.56 -11.50 -6.21
CA HIS A 67 7.11 -11.63 -4.86
C HIS A 67 6.53 -12.88 -4.19
N GLY A 68 7.38 -13.71 -3.58
CA GLY A 68 6.91 -14.93 -2.90
C GLY A 68 6.16 -15.95 -3.77
N GLY A 69 6.18 -15.80 -5.10
CA GLY A 69 5.40 -16.62 -6.03
C GLY A 69 4.02 -16.04 -6.42
N SER A 70 3.66 -14.88 -5.86
CA SER A 70 2.47 -14.09 -6.23
C SER A 70 2.87 -12.96 -7.18
N ASP A 71 1.97 -12.61 -8.10
CA ASP A 71 2.11 -11.41 -8.95
C ASP A 71 1.39 -10.24 -8.28
N LEU A 72 2.15 -9.21 -7.91
CA LEU A 72 1.68 -8.03 -7.19
C LEU A 72 1.71 -6.79 -8.07
N VAL A 73 0.87 -5.81 -7.71
CA VAL A 73 0.87 -4.48 -8.31
C VAL A 73 1.72 -3.55 -7.47
N LEU A 74 2.64 -2.82 -8.09
CA LEU A 74 3.34 -1.67 -7.53
C LEU A 74 2.97 -0.42 -8.33
N ALA A 75 2.47 0.60 -7.66
CA ALA A 75 2.14 1.89 -8.27
C ALA A 75 2.68 3.03 -7.42
N TRP A 76 3.03 4.15 -8.04
CA TRP A 76 3.45 5.34 -7.30
C TRP A 76 3.12 6.64 -8.01
N GLN A 77 3.03 7.69 -7.20
CA GLN A 77 3.11 9.08 -7.65
C GLN A 77 4.42 9.66 -7.14
N GLU A 78 5.10 10.40 -7.99
CA GLU A 78 6.32 11.11 -7.63
C GLU A 78 6.01 12.37 -6.80
N LEU A 79 7.03 12.83 -6.08
CA LEU A 79 7.05 14.06 -5.30
C LEU A 79 6.64 15.26 -6.17
N GLU A 80 5.63 15.99 -5.70
CA GLU A 80 5.32 17.34 -6.17
C GLU A 80 5.87 18.37 -5.16
N PRO A 81 6.92 19.15 -5.52
CA PRO A 81 7.58 20.05 -4.58
C PRO A 81 6.61 21.02 -3.89
N GLU A 82 6.71 21.12 -2.56
CA GLU A 82 5.86 21.94 -1.70
C GLU A 82 4.38 21.49 -1.60
N GLU A 83 3.95 20.50 -2.36
CA GLU A 83 2.57 20.01 -2.42
C GLU A 83 2.41 18.62 -1.78
N ASP A 84 3.14 17.62 -2.25
CA ASP A 84 3.01 16.23 -1.82
C ASP A 84 4.35 15.48 -1.90
N PRO A 85 4.78 14.72 -0.86
CA PRO A 85 6.01 13.93 -0.90
C PRO A 85 6.00 12.78 -1.92
N GLY A 86 4.86 12.49 -2.55
CA GLY A 86 4.62 11.30 -3.34
C GLY A 86 4.11 10.15 -2.47
N VAL A 87 3.57 9.14 -3.14
CA VAL A 87 2.94 7.99 -2.47
C VAL A 87 3.30 6.70 -3.20
N VAL A 88 3.35 5.61 -2.45
CA VAL A 88 3.60 4.25 -2.98
C VAL A 88 2.46 3.35 -2.59
N TYR A 89 1.98 2.57 -3.55
CA TYR A 89 0.97 1.54 -3.34
C TYR A 89 1.53 0.19 -3.76
N VAL A 90 1.30 -0.82 -2.92
CA VAL A 90 1.50 -2.23 -3.26
C VAL A 90 0.17 -2.94 -3.05
N ALA A 91 -0.24 -3.78 -4.00
CA ALA A 91 -1.49 -4.52 -3.88
C ALA A 91 -1.33 -5.99 -4.30
N ASP A 92 -1.93 -6.87 -3.52
CA ASP A 92 -2.21 -8.27 -3.87
C ASP A 92 -3.69 -8.36 -4.28
N VAL A 93 -3.95 -8.64 -5.55
CA VAL A 93 -5.31 -8.71 -6.11
C VAL A 93 -5.70 -10.17 -6.29
N ARG A 94 -6.66 -10.62 -5.49
CA ARG A 94 -7.18 -11.98 -5.46
C ARG A 94 -8.53 -12.03 -6.16
N ASP A 95 -9.12 -13.22 -6.29
CA ASP A 95 -10.39 -13.41 -7.00
C ASP A 95 -11.53 -12.57 -6.39
N ASP A 96 -11.70 -12.61 -5.06
CA ASP A 96 -12.84 -11.97 -4.36
C ASP A 96 -12.45 -10.71 -3.56
N GLU A 97 -11.16 -10.50 -3.30
CA GLU A 97 -10.65 -9.42 -2.46
C GLU A 97 -9.32 -8.87 -2.97
N ALA A 98 -8.91 -7.72 -2.45
CA ALA A 98 -7.59 -7.17 -2.61
C ALA A 98 -7.04 -6.70 -1.27
N VAL A 99 -5.74 -6.92 -1.05
CA VAL A 99 -5.02 -6.36 0.08
C VAL A 99 -4.12 -5.25 -0.43
N LEU A 100 -4.28 -4.05 0.13
CA LEU A 100 -3.56 -2.84 -0.24
C LEU A 100 -2.61 -2.44 0.87
N ALA A 101 -1.38 -2.09 0.53
CA ALA A 101 -0.49 -1.28 1.33
C ALA A 101 -0.30 0.09 0.68
N HIS A 102 -0.44 1.16 1.47
CA HIS A 102 -0.23 2.55 1.08
C HIS A 102 0.86 3.15 1.96
N TYR A 103 1.94 3.62 1.37
CA TYR A 103 3.04 4.30 2.04
C TYR A 103 3.15 5.76 1.60
N SER A 104 3.42 6.64 2.56
CA SER A 104 3.85 8.03 2.33
C SER A 104 4.76 8.51 3.46
N GLY A 105 5.66 9.46 3.17
CA GLY A 105 6.58 10.01 4.17
C GLY A 105 7.83 10.60 3.55
N VAL A 106 8.65 9.76 2.93
CA VAL A 106 9.81 10.22 2.15
C VAL A 106 9.41 10.70 0.76
N GLY A 107 10.24 11.56 0.18
CA GLY A 107 10.09 12.01 -1.20
C GLY A 107 10.25 10.88 -2.22
N ILE A 108 9.22 10.60 -3.01
CA ILE A 108 9.25 9.61 -4.09
C ILE A 108 9.79 10.27 -5.36
N THR A 109 11.05 10.06 -5.71
CA THR A 109 11.69 10.74 -6.86
C THR A 109 11.91 9.83 -8.06
N GLY A 110 11.22 8.70 -8.12
CA GLY A 110 11.39 7.66 -9.13
C GLY A 110 10.90 6.30 -8.63
N ASP A 111 11.45 5.21 -9.19
CA ASP A 111 11.07 3.84 -8.81
C ASP A 111 11.31 3.58 -7.31
N PRO A 112 10.26 3.29 -6.51
CA PRO A 112 10.38 3.11 -5.06
C PRO A 112 11.31 1.97 -4.64
N ARG A 113 11.60 1.02 -5.54
CA ARG A 113 12.52 -0.11 -5.26
C ARG A 113 13.98 0.33 -5.20
N ASP A 114 14.31 1.47 -5.79
CA ASP A 114 15.65 2.06 -5.80
C ASP A 114 15.83 3.15 -4.72
N LEU A 115 14.79 3.41 -3.89
CA LEU A 115 14.76 4.46 -2.88
C LEU A 115 14.92 3.90 -1.45
N ASP A 116 15.48 4.72 -0.55
CA ASP A 116 15.51 4.43 0.88
C ASP A 116 14.24 4.98 1.55
N LEU A 117 13.17 4.19 1.49
CA LEU A 117 11.87 4.54 2.05
C LEU A 117 11.80 4.34 3.57
N GLY A 118 12.78 3.66 4.17
CA GLY A 118 12.70 3.17 5.56
C GLY A 118 11.64 2.07 5.80
N ILE A 119 10.72 1.84 4.86
CA ILE A 119 9.82 0.68 4.75
C ILE A 119 9.90 0.20 3.29
N THR A 120 10.49 -0.95 3.04
CA THR A 120 10.80 -1.38 1.67
C THR A 120 9.56 -1.88 0.94
N VAL A 121 9.61 -1.86 -0.39
CA VAL A 121 8.58 -2.48 -1.25
C VAL A 121 8.42 -3.97 -0.92
N ASP A 122 9.52 -4.68 -0.59
CA ASP A 122 9.45 -6.09 -0.17
C ASP A 122 8.70 -6.26 1.16
N GLN A 123 8.89 -5.37 2.14
CA GLN A 123 8.12 -5.40 3.39
C GLN A 123 6.63 -5.12 3.14
N MET A 124 6.32 -4.18 2.24
CA MET A 124 4.94 -3.94 1.82
C MET A 124 4.36 -5.17 1.10
N ALA A 125 5.16 -5.86 0.28
CA ALA A 125 4.78 -7.10 -0.40
C ALA A 125 4.50 -8.24 0.60
N ASP A 126 5.35 -8.42 1.61
CA ASP A 126 5.16 -9.38 2.70
C ASP A 126 3.86 -9.10 3.48
N ILE A 127 3.52 -7.82 3.65
CA ILE A 127 2.26 -7.41 4.29
C ILE A 127 1.06 -7.81 3.43
N VAL A 128 1.02 -7.40 2.15
CA VAL A 128 -0.18 -7.63 1.33
C VAL A 128 -0.40 -9.10 1.00
N THR A 129 0.66 -9.90 1.03
CA THR A 129 0.59 -11.36 0.83
C THR A 129 0.35 -12.14 2.13
N ASP A 130 0.18 -11.48 3.28
CA ASP A 130 -0.15 -12.14 4.54
C ASP A 130 -1.55 -12.78 4.46
N GLU A 131 -1.59 -14.11 4.50
CA GLU A 131 -2.82 -14.92 4.41
C GLU A 131 -3.83 -14.61 5.54
N ARG A 132 -3.40 -13.97 6.63
CA ARG A 132 -4.27 -13.53 7.73
C ARG A 132 -5.08 -12.29 7.37
N LEU A 133 -4.69 -11.55 6.33
CA LEU A 133 -5.40 -10.37 5.84
C LEU A 133 -6.40 -10.81 4.78
N THR A 134 -7.65 -10.94 5.21
CA THR A 134 -8.77 -11.37 4.37
C THR A 134 -10.09 -10.84 4.93
N LEU A 135 -11.12 -10.76 4.10
CA LEU A 135 -12.50 -10.44 4.46
C LEU A 135 -13.25 -11.66 5.08
N HIS A 136 -12.65 -12.86 5.10
CA HIS A 136 -13.34 -14.12 5.44
C HIS A 136 -12.63 -15.02 6.47
#